data_AF-A0A1J5WTT5-F1
#
_entry.id   AF-A0A1J5WTT5-F1
#
_cell.length_a   1.000
_cell.length_b   1.000
_cell.length_c   1.000
_cell.angle_alpha   90.00
_cell.angle_beta   90.00
_cell.angle_gamma   90.00
#
_symmetry.space_group_name_H-M   'P 1'
#
loop_
_entity.id
_entity.type
_entity.pdbx_description
1 polymer ?
#
loop_
_entity_poly.entity_id
_entity_poly.type
_entity_poly.pdbx_seq_one_letter_code
_entity_poly.pdbx_strand_id
1 'polypeptide(L)'
;MDQEKFLSDFLSGCTEATSVRVEAEVTALLHSTAELSVLLRSCEENLKTAATPEQTATFSREIKKYSFALAAKEAWEKIPPFKRMVPFPPSRVGDNPGTIEGLFKV
;
A
#
# COMPACT_ATOMS: atom_id res chain seq x y z
N MET A 1 -1.50 -10.45 -4.14
CA MET A 1 -1.29 -9.79 -2.84
C MET A 1 -2.43 -8.81 -2.64
N ASP A 2 -3.05 -8.70 -1.47
CA ASP A 2 -4.11 -7.70 -1.26
C ASP A 2 -3.52 -6.29 -1.08
N GLN A 3 -4.21 -5.23 -1.54
CA GLN A 3 -3.72 -3.85 -1.45
C GLN A 3 -3.62 -3.39 0.02
N GLU A 4 -4.61 -3.68 0.85
CA GLU A 4 -4.61 -3.31 2.28
C GLU A 4 -3.43 -3.97 2.98
N LYS A 5 -3.24 -5.28 2.76
CA LYS A 5 -2.09 -6.00 3.31
C LYS A 5 -0.76 -5.41 2.85
N PHE A 6 -0.61 -5.08 1.56
CA PHE A 6 0.62 -4.46 1.06
C PHE A 6 0.88 -3.09 1.71
N LEU A 7 -0.14 -2.24 1.80
CA LEU A 7 -0.01 -0.90 2.37
C LEU A 7 0.37 -0.98 3.85
N SER A 8 -0.29 -1.86 4.62
CA SER A 8 0.03 -2.08 6.02
C SER A 8 1.46 -2.60 6.21
N ASP A 9 1.87 -3.61 5.44
CA ASP A 9 3.23 -4.16 5.47
C ASP A 9 4.27 -3.07 5.09
N PHE A 10 4.01 -2.29 4.03
CA PHE A 10 4.90 -1.22 3.56
C PHE A 10 5.08 -0.11 4.61
N LEU A 11 3.98 0.35 5.21
CA LEU A 11 4.00 1.42 6.20
C LEU A 11 4.52 0.94 7.57
N SER A 12 4.42 -0.36 7.88
CA SER A 12 4.99 -0.95 9.10
C SER A 12 6.51 -0.74 9.20
N GLY A 13 7.20 -0.68 8.07
CA GLY A 13 8.63 -0.42 7.97
C GLY A 13 9.03 1.04 8.17
N CYS A 14 8.07 1.98 8.25
CA CYS A 14 8.36 3.40 8.50
C CYS A 14 8.62 3.66 9.98
N THR A 15 9.60 4.54 10.28
CA THR A 15 10.00 4.93 11.65
C THR A 15 9.08 5.95 12.30
N GLU A 16 8.03 6.39 11.63
CA GLU A 16 7.09 7.40 12.13
C GLU A 16 6.11 6.85 13.16
N ALA A 17 5.48 7.78 13.88
CA ALA A 17 4.47 7.45 14.89
C ALA A 17 3.36 6.56 14.30
N THR A 18 2.91 5.56 15.07
CA THR A 18 1.86 4.62 14.66
C THR A 18 0.58 5.32 14.19
N SER A 19 0.19 6.44 14.82
CA SER A 19 -0.97 7.23 14.41
C SER A 19 -0.84 7.77 12.98
N VAL A 20 0.34 8.27 12.60
CA VAL A 20 0.62 8.77 11.24
C VAL A 20 0.58 7.63 10.23
N ARG A 21 1.07 6.44 10.61
CA ARG A 21 1.07 5.25 9.74
C ARG A 21 -0.35 4.76 9.45
N VAL A 22 -1.20 4.64 10.47
CA VAL A 22 -2.60 4.23 10.32
C VAL A 22 -3.37 5.24 9.47
N GLU A 23 -3.17 6.54 9.70
CA GLU A 23 -3.81 7.57 8.88
C GLU A 23 -3.33 7.54 7.43
N ALA A 24 -2.03 7.31 7.19
CA ALA A 24 -1.47 7.18 5.86
C ALA A 24 -2.02 5.94 5.12
N GLU A 25 -2.21 4.82 5.81
CA GLU A 25 -2.79 3.59 5.25
C GLU A 25 -4.21 3.84 4.75
N VAL A 26 -5.08 4.38 5.60
CA VAL A 26 -6.47 4.73 5.25
C VAL A 26 -6.49 5.73 4.10
N THR A 27 -5.62 6.74 4.14
CA THR A 27 -5.52 7.77 3.10
C THR A 27 -5.07 7.17 1.76
N ALA A 28 -4.11 6.24 1.77
CA ALA A 28 -3.65 5.55 0.56
C ALA A 28 -4.70 4.59 -0.02
N LEU A 29 -5.56 3.99 0.82
CA LEU A 29 -6.68 3.19 0.34
C LEU A 29 -7.73 4.03 -0.37
N LEU A 30 -8.06 5.21 0.18
CA LEU A 30 -9.14 6.07 -0.31
C LEU A 30 -8.79 6.87 -1.56
N HIS A 31 -7.54 7.30 -1.68
CA HIS A 31 -7.13 8.25 -2.74
C HIS A 31 -6.26 7.61 -3.82
N SER A 32 -6.32 8.21 -5.00
CA SER A 32 -5.39 7.93 -6.11
C SER A 32 -4.06 8.67 -5.93
N THR A 33 -3.01 8.22 -6.61
CA THR A 33 -1.68 8.88 -6.63
C THR A 33 -1.75 10.34 -7.05
N ALA A 34 -2.61 10.67 -8.02
CA ALA A 34 -2.80 12.03 -8.51
C ALA A 34 -3.44 12.93 -7.44
N GLU A 35 -4.50 12.45 -6.76
CA GLU A 35 -5.15 13.18 -5.67
C GLU A 35 -4.20 13.40 -4.49
N LEU A 36 -3.44 12.38 -4.10
CA LEU A 36 -2.44 12.47 -3.03
C LEU A 36 -1.36 13.49 -3.34
N SER A 37 -0.91 13.57 -4.60
CA SER A 37 0.07 14.56 -5.06
C SER A 37 -0.47 16.00 -4.96
N VAL A 38 -1.74 16.21 -5.31
CA VAL A 38 -2.40 17.52 -5.21
C VAL A 38 -2.57 17.92 -3.75
N LEU A 39 -3.03 16.99 -2.89
CA LEU A 39 -3.21 17.23 -1.46
C LEU A 39 -1.88 17.58 -0.77
N LEU A 40 -0.82 16.82 -1.07
CA LEU A 40 0.52 17.07 -0.55
C LEU A 40 0.99 18.49 -0.91
N ARG A 41 0.89 18.86 -2.19
CA ARG A 41 1.28 20.21 -2.66
C ARG A 41 0.47 21.31 -1.98
N SER A 42 -0.84 21.11 -1.85
CA SER A 42 -1.72 22.05 -1.14
C SER A 42 -1.28 22.26 0.32
N CYS A 43 -0.96 21.18 1.04
CA CYS A 43 -0.47 21.29 2.41
C CYS A 43 0.90 21.99 2.49
N GLU A 44 1.80 21.74 1.54
CA GLU A 44 3.09 22.43 1.45
C GLU A 44 2.93 23.94 1.18
N GLU A 45 1.98 24.33 0.33
CA GLU A 45 1.66 25.73 0.07
C GLU A 45 1.05 26.39 1.30
N ASN A 46 0.08 25.72 1.95
CA ASN A 46 -0.57 26.23 3.16
C ASN A 46 0.41 26.35 4.34
N LEU A 47 1.41 25.46 4.44
CA LEU A 47 2.47 25.55 5.45
C LEU A 47 3.31 26.82 5.28
N LYS A 48 3.58 27.26 4.04
CA LYS A 48 4.32 28.51 3.76
C LYS A 48 3.55 29.76 4.22
N THR A 49 2.22 29.68 4.20
CA THR A 49 1.32 30.76 4.61
C THR A 49 0.82 30.63 6.04
N ALA A 50 1.26 29.61 6.79
CA ALA A 50 0.80 29.36 8.14
C ALA A 50 1.19 30.52 9.07
N ALA A 51 0.18 31.11 9.72
CA ALA A 51 0.37 32.29 10.58
C ALA A 51 0.52 31.91 12.06
N THR A 52 0.11 30.70 12.44
CA THR A 52 0.15 30.23 13.83
C THR A 52 0.96 28.95 13.98
N PRO A 53 1.61 28.72 15.12
CA PRO A 53 2.31 27.47 15.40
C PRO A 53 1.41 26.23 15.30
N GLU A 54 0.13 26.36 15.64
CA GLU A 54 -0.87 25.28 15.53
C GLU A 54 -1.17 24.91 14.07
N GLN A 55 -1.29 25.92 13.20
CA GLN A 55 -1.43 25.69 11.76
C GLN A 55 -0.18 25.01 11.19
N THR A 56 1.01 25.48 11.57
CA THR A 56 2.28 24.89 11.17
C THR A 56 2.38 23.43 11.58
N ALA A 57 2.00 23.10 12.82
CA ALA A 57 2.01 21.72 13.32
C ALA A 57 1.01 20.84 12.57
N THR A 58 -0.19 21.36 12.29
CA THR A 58 -1.24 20.66 11.54
C THR A 58 -0.78 20.34 10.12
N PHE A 59 -0.34 21.35 9.35
CA PHE A 59 0.12 21.13 7.98
C PHE A 59 1.38 20.25 7.92
N SER A 60 2.29 20.38 8.89
CA SER A 60 3.46 19.48 8.97
C SER A 60 3.07 18.02 9.16
N ARG A 61 2.05 17.76 10.00
CA ARG A 61 1.50 16.41 10.19
C ARG A 61 0.81 15.91 8.93
N GLU A 62 0.03 16.75 8.26
CA GLU A 62 -0.65 16.38 7.02
C GLU A 62 0.32 16.08 5.87
N ILE A 63 1.38 16.87 5.73
CA ILE A 63 2.45 16.62 4.75
C ILE A 63 3.06 15.26 4.97
N LYS A 64 3.39 14.90 6.22
CA LYS A 64 3.90 13.55 6.54
C LYS A 64 2.88 12.49 6.11
N LYS A 65 1.63 12.60 6.55
CA LYS A 65 0.56 11.65 6.22
C LYS A 65 0.42 11.46 4.70
N TYR A 66 0.29 12.53 3.93
CA TYR A 66 0.12 12.47 2.48
C TYR A 66 1.38 11.97 1.75
N SER A 67 2.57 12.33 2.23
CA SER A 67 3.83 11.84 1.68
C SER A 67 3.97 10.32 1.83
N PHE A 68 3.68 9.77 3.01
CA PHE A 68 3.69 8.32 3.22
C PHE A 68 2.60 7.60 2.42
N ALA A 69 1.39 8.17 2.41
CA ALA A 69 0.28 7.61 1.62
C ALA A 69 0.63 7.56 0.13
N LEU A 70 1.21 8.64 -0.40
CA LEU A 70 1.65 8.74 -1.80
C LEU A 70 2.73 7.70 -2.11
N ALA A 71 3.78 7.62 -1.28
CA ALA A 71 4.87 6.66 -1.47
C ALA A 71 4.37 5.21 -1.49
N ALA A 72 3.48 4.86 -0.56
CA ALA A 72 2.89 3.52 -0.49
C ALA A 72 2.00 3.22 -1.70
N LYS A 73 1.20 4.20 -2.15
CA LYS A 73 0.34 4.06 -3.33
C LYS A 73 1.14 3.92 -4.62
N GLU A 74 2.19 4.73 -4.80
CA GLU A 74 3.09 4.60 -5.95
C GLU A 74 3.80 3.24 -5.95
N ALA A 75 4.25 2.77 -4.78
CA ALA A 75 4.88 1.46 -4.67
C ALA A 75 3.91 0.35 -5.10
N TRP A 76 2.65 0.41 -4.66
CA TRP A 76 1.60 -0.49 -5.09
C TRP A 76 1.35 -0.44 -6.61
N GLU A 77 1.26 0.76 -7.18
CA GLU A 77 1.04 0.98 -8.62
C GLU A 77 2.23 0.59 -9.50
N LYS A 78 3.43 0.47 -8.95
CA LYS A 78 4.62 -0.04 -9.66
C LYS A 78 4.71 -1.57 -9.65
N ILE A 79 3.99 -2.26 -8.75
CA ILE A 79 3.97 -3.73 -8.71
C ILE A 79 3.29 -4.26 -9.98
N PRO A 80 3.90 -5.18 -10.74
CA PRO A 80 3.26 -5.78 -11.91
C PRO A 80 1.88 -6.39 -11.58
N PRO A 81 0.88 -6.30 -12.48
CA PRO A 81 -0.47 -6.80 -12.22
C PRO A 81 -0.50 -8.27 -11.76
N PHE A 82 0.36 -9.13 -12.32
CA PHE A 82 0.46 -10.54 -11.94
C PHE A 82 0.91 -10.76 -10.49
N LYS A 83 1.67 -9.83 -9.90
CA LYS A 83 2.08 -9.88 -8.48
C LYS A 83 1.00 -9.31 -7.55
N ARG A 84 0.11 -8.46 -8.07
CA ARG A 84 -1.08 -7.97 -7.33
C ARG A 84 -2.17 -9.03 -7.27
N MET A 85 -2.28 -9.90 -8.26
CA MET A 85 -3.19 -11.04 -8.18
C MET A 85 -2.87 -11.90 -6.93
N VAL A 86 -3.93 -12.34 -6.26
CA VAL A 86 -3.99 -13.18 -5.03
C VAL A 86 -2.87 -14.23 -4.97
N PRO A 87 -2.44 -14.69 -3.76
CA PRO A 87 -1.55 -15.85 -3.71
C PRO A 87 -2.19 -16.94 -4.55
N PHE A 88 -1.42 -17.48 -5.51
CA PHE A 88 -1.86 -18.64 -6.27
C PHE A 88 -2.44 -19.63 -5.27
N PRO A 89 -3.67 -20.15 -5.47
CA PRO A 89 -4.17 -21.22 -4.63
C PRO A 89 -3.06 -22.29 -4.63
N PRO A 90 -2.70 -22.88 -3.48
CA PRO A 90 -1.74 -23.96 -3.48
C PRO A 90 -2.24 -24.95 -4.52
N SER A 91 -1.46 -25.14 -5.57
CA SER A 91 -1.82 -26.11 -6.59
C SER A 91 -2.05 -27.39 -5.83
N ARG A 92 -3.27 -27.94 -5.86
CA ARG A 92 -3.50 -29.34 -5.47
C ARG A 92 -2.85 -30.20 -6.55
N VAL A 93 -1.53 -30.09 -6.73
CA VAL A 93 -0.73 -31.04 -7.49
C VAL A 93 -0.24 -32.01 -6.43
N GLY A 94 -1.11 -32.96 -6.22
CA GLY A 94 -0.99 -34.08 -5.30
C GLY A 94 -2.21 -34.99 -5.38
N ASP A 95 -2.95 -34.96 -6.51
CA ASP A 95 -3.56 -36.19 -6.99
C ASP A 95 -2.39 -37.16 -7.18
N ASN A 96 -2.24 -38.01 -6.17
CA ASN A 96 -1.19 -39.00 -6.08
C ASN A 96 -1.27 -39.86 -7.36
N PRO A 97 -0.20 -39.98 -8.18
CA PRO A 97 -0.18 -40.84 -9.35
C PRO A 97 -0.03 -42.32 -8.94
N GLY A 98 -0.77 -42.74 -7.91
CA GLY A 98 -0.88 -44.14 -7.46
C GLY A 98 -1.96 -44.93 -8.18
N THR A 99 -2.66 -44.33 -9.16
CA THR A 99 -3.76 -45.00 -9.89
C THR A 99 -3.52 -44.98 -11.40
N ILE A 100 -2.28 -45.20 -11.82
CA ILE A 100 -1.95 -45.69 -13.17
C ILE A 100 -1.51 -47.15 -13.06
N GLU A 101 -2.31 -47.99 -12.40
CA GLU A 101 -2.29 -49.43 -12.68
C GLU A 101 -3.26 -49.68 -13.83
N GLY A 102 -2.73 -49.87 -15.05
CA GLY A 102 -3.54 -50.41 -16.15
C GLY A 102 -3.20 -49.99 -17.57
N LEU A 103 -2.24 -49.10 -17.81
CA LEU A 103 -2.01 -48.59 -19.19
C LEU A 103 -0.82 -49.17 -19.95
N PHE A 104 0.04 -50.00 -19.36
CA PHE A 104 1.03 -50.75 -20.12
C PHE A 104 1.33 -52.12 -19.50
N LYS A 105 0.59 -53.14 -19.92
CA LYS A 105 1.10 -54.51 -20.06
C LYS A 105 0.46 -55.13 -21.30
N VAL A 106 1.27 -55.22 -22.35
CA VAL A 106 1.21 -56.27 -23.38
C VAL A 106 1.77 -57.55 -22.75
#